data_AF-A0A847YVH4-F1
#
_entry.id   AF-A0A847YVH4-F1
#
_cell.length_a   1.000
_cell.length_b   1.000
_cell.length_c   1.000
_cell.angle_alpha   90.00
_cell.angle_beta   90.00
_cell.angle_gamma   90.00
#
_symmetry.space_group_name_H-M   'P 1'
#
loop_
_entity.id
_entity.type
_entity.pdbx_description
1 polymer ?
#
loop_
_entity_poly.entity_id
_entity_poly.type
_entity_poly.pdbx_seq_one_letter_code
_entity_poly.pdbx_strand_id
1 'polypeptide(L)'
;MKKIITLLIAISLFEMLFVVTPKDTSGIFYIPTAEPEEWYWDNVGVTGEIIPMYTITTVPREWYQLKADGLKIDGPAKICRPYRAGRFGWVGEIFQLVDGAWVKLPTTAAWVADAEGKFTVCAQAPAAGTYALFGYWVKPADYVEPQVFEVIIRVE
;
A
#
# COMPACT_ATOMS: atom_id res chain seq x y z
N MET A 1 -62.08 20.81 35.70
CA MET A 1 -61.69 20.94 34.27
C MET A 1 -60.22 21.33 34.08
N LYS A 2 -59.72 22.41 34.69
CA LYS A 2 -58.31 22.86 34.57
C LYS A 2 -57.27 21.77 34.92
N LYS A 3 -57.47 21.02 36.01
CA LYS A 3 -56.56 19.92 36.44
C LYS A 3 -56.53 18.72 35.49
N ILE A 4 -57.64 18.43 34.80
CA ILE A 4 -57.74 17.32 33.83
C ILE A 4 -57.04 17.70 32.52
N ILE A 5 -57.17 18.97 32.10
CA ILE A 5 -56.47 19.52 30.93
C ILE A 5 -54.96 19.55 31.16
N THR A 6 -54.50 19.94 32.37
CA THR A 6 -53.07 19.92 32.70
C THR A 6 -52.50 18.50 32.70
N LEU A 7 -53.27 17.49 33.14
CA LEU A 7 -52.84 16.09 33.13
C LEU A 7 -52.69 15.56 31.69
N LEU A 8 -53.64 15.88 30.79
CA LEU A 8 -53.60 15.46 29.39
C LEU A 8 -52.42 16.09 28.63
N ILE A 9 -52.11 17.36 28.89
CA ILE A 9 -50.96 18.04 28.29
C ILE A 9 -49.64 17.44 28.80
N ALA A 10 -49.56 17.10 30.09
CA ALA A 10 -48.36 16.48 30.66
C ALA A 10 -48.09 15.08 30.09
N ILE A 11 -49.15 14.28 29.85
CA ILE A 11 -49.02 12.94 29.24
C ILE A 11 -48.59 13.06 27.77
N SER A 12 -49.20 13.98 27.02
CA SER A 12 -48.82 14.26 25.63
C SER A 12 -47.36 14.71 25.48
N LEU A 13 -46.83 15.48 26.43
CA LEU A 13 -45.43 15.89 26.43
C LEU A 13 -44.47 14.76 26.83
N PHE A 14 -44.90 13.83 27.68
CA PHE A 14 -44.08 12.70 28.12
C PHE A 14 -43.93 11.63 27.03
N GLU A 15 -44.95 11.41 26.20
CA GLU A 15 -44.88 10.47 25.07
C GLU A 15 -43.96 10.98 23.95
N MET A 16 -43.79 12.29 23.82
CA MET A 16 -42.90 12.90 22.81
C MET A 16 -41.41 12.69 23.12
N LEU A 17 -41.05 12.27 24.34
CA LEU A 17 -39.66 12.02 24.76
C LEU A 17 -39.14 10.61 24.38
N PHE A 18 -39.98 9.71 23.86
CA PHE A 18 -39.60 8.32 23.57
C PHE A 18 -39.48 7.96 22.06
N VAL A 19 -39.57 8.92 21.13
CA VAL A 19 -39.53 8.63 19.68
C VAL A 19 -38.16 8.84 19.03
N VAL A 20 -37.10 9.05 19.81
CA VAL A 20 -35.73 9.03 19.29
C VAL A 20 -35.15 7.65 19.50
N THR A 21 -35.57 6.68 18.68
CA THR A 21 -34.69 5.53 18.45
C THR A 21 -33.50 6.05 17.65
N PRO A 22 -32.25 5.96 18.15
CA PRO A 22 -31.12 6.13 17.25
C PRO A 22 -31.32 5.09 16.15
N LYS A 23 -31.44 5.53 14.90
CA LYS A 23 -31.20 4.64 13.76
C LYS A 23 -29.81 4.09 14.02
N ASP A 24 -29.71 2.81 14.36
CA ASP A 24 -28.44 2.09 14.31
C ASP A 24 -27.93 2.26 12.88
N THR A 25 -27.11 3.29 12.70
CA THR A 25 -26.20 3.36 11.60
C THR A 25 -25.14 2.37 12.02
N SER A 26 -25.36 1.11 11.64
CA SER A 26 -24.26 0.21 11.39
C SER A 26 -23.38 0.90 10.36
N GLY A 27 -22.47 1.74 10.85
CA GLY A 27 -21.29 2.13 10.10
C GLY A 27 -20.61 0.82 9.80
N ILE A 28 -20.89 0.27 8.63
CA ILE A 28 -20.07 -0.77 8.06
C ILE A 28 -18.71 -0.08 7.95
N PHE A 29 -17.82 -0.38 8.89
CA PHE A 29 -16.41 -0.13 8.70
C PHE A 29 -16.05 -1.00 7.51
N TYR A 30 -16.15 -0.44 6.31
CA TYR A 30 -15.41 -0.94 5.17
C TYR A 30 -13.96 -0.71 5.56
N ILE A 31 -13.37 -1.71 6.23
CA ILE A 31 -11.93 -1.86 6.27
C ILE A 31 -11.63 -2.23 4.82
N PRO A 32 -11.02 -1.34 4.02
CA PRO A 32 -10.58 -1.72 2.69
C PRO A 32 -9.70 -2.93 2.92
N THR A 33 -10.11 -4.09 2.39
CA THR A 33 -9.24 -5.25 2.38
C THR A 33 -8.05 -4.81 1.55
N ALA A 34 -6.88 -4.70 2.18
CA ALA A 34 -5.69 -4.25 1.50
C ALA A 34 -5.49 -5.14 0.27
N GLU A 35 -5.70 -4.57 -0.91
CA GLU A 35 -5.59 -5.31 -2.15
C GLU A 35 -4.15 -5.81 -2.27
N PRO A 36 -3.94 -7.10 -2.59
CA PRO A 36 -2.61 -7.69 -2.56
C PRO A 36 -1.64 -6.91 -3.45
N GLU A 37 -0.47 -6.54 -2.90
CA GLU A 37 0.66 -5.95 -3.66
C GLU A 37 1.39 -7.03 -4.45
N GLU A 38 0.63 -7.81 -5.23
CA GLU A 38 1.10 -8.94 -6.00
C GLU A 38 1.67 -8.49 -7.36
N TRP A 39 2.53 -9.35 -7.90
CA TRP A 39 3.03 -9.18 -9.25
C TRP A 39 1.93 -9.48 -10.26
N TYR A 40 1.89 -8.70 -11.34
CA TYR A 40 1.08 -9.00 -12.51
C TYR A 40 1.91 -8.79 -13.79
N TRP A 41 1.54 -9.50 -14.84
CA TRP A 41 2.24 -9.44 -16.12
C TRP A 41 1.30 -9.48 -17.31
N ASP A 42 1.58 -8.63 -18.29
CA ASP A 42 0.74 -8.45 -19.47
C ASP A 42 1.35 -9.25 -20.64
N ASN A 43 1.08 -10.57 -20.71
CA ASN A 43 1.24 -11.36 -21.94
C ASN A 43 0.44 -12.68 -21.87
N VAL A 44 -0.32 -12.99 -22.92
CA VAL A 44 -1.10 -14.24 -23.02
C VAL A 44 -0.16 -15.40 -23.28
N GLY A 45 -0.19 -16.41 -22.41
CA GLY A 45 0.65 -17.62 -22.54
C GLY A 45 1.98 -17.55 -21.81
N VAL A 46 2.30 -16.44 -21.13
CA VAL A 46 3.41 -16.37 -20.18
C VAL A 46 2.91 -16.77 -18.80
N THR A 47 3.58 -17.76 -18.19
CA THR A 47 3.33 -18.16 -16.81
C THR A 47 4.30 -17.45 -15.88
N GLY A 48 3.82 -17.16 -14.66
CA GLY A 48 4.60 -16.50 -13.61
C GLY A 48 4.53 -17.30 -12.32
N GLU A 49 5.66 -17.38 -11.62
CA GLU A 49 5.85 -18.03 -10.33
C GLU A 49 6.42 -17.00 -9.35
N ILE A 50 5.81 -16.89 -8.17
CA ILE A 50 6.31 -16.01 -7.11
C ILE A 50 7.47 -16.69 -6.39
N ILE A 51 8.59 -15.97 -6.30
CA ILE A 51 9.81 -16.43 -5.64
C ILE A 51 9.87 -15.78 -4.24
N PRO A 52 9.78 -16.56 -3.15
CA PRO A 52 9.73 -15.97 -1.82
C PRO A 52 10.96 -15.13 -1.50
N MET A 53 10.75 -13.98 -0.88
CA MET A 53 11.78 -12.97 -0.61
C MET A 53 13.01 -13.54 0.12
N TYR A 54 12.80 -14.47 1.05
CA TYR A 54 13.87 -15.10 1.84
C TYR A 54 14.82 -15.98 1.01
N THR A 55 14.43 -16.36 -0.21
CA THR A 55 15.28 -17.14 -1.13
C THR A 55 16.24 -16.25 -1.93
N ILE A 56 15.98 -14.94 -1.98
CA ILE A 56 16.83 -13.96 -2.66
C ILE A 56 17.86 -13.44 -1.66
N THR A 57 19.08 -13.94 -1.77
CA THR A 57 20.17 -13.65 -0.83
C THR A 57 21.17 -12.61 -1.35
N THR A 58 21.07 -12.21 -2.62
CA THR A 58 21.95 -11.24 -3.25
C THR A 58 21.21 -9.94 -3.55
N VAL A 59 21.93 -8.83 -3.47
CA VAL A 59 21.41 -7.49 -3.80
C VAL A 59 22.25 -6.88 -4.92
N PRO A 60 21.69 -6.01 -5.78
CA PRO A 60 22.45 -5.38 -6.85
C PRO A 60 23.61 -4.53 -6.33
N ARG A 61 23.37 -3.78 -5.24
CA ARG A 61 24.35 -2.92 -4.53
C ARG A 61 23.92 -2.75 -3.07
N GLU A 62 24.84 -2.30 -2.22
CA GLU A 62 24.65 -2.17 -0.76
C GLU A 62 23.50 -1.24 -0.32
N TRP A 63 23.14 -0.25 -1.14
CA TRP A 63 22.04 0.68 -0.84
C TRP A 63 20.67 0.23 -1.33
N TYR A 64 20.61 -0.87 -2.10
CA TYR A 64 19.34 -1.45 -2.52
C TYR A 64 18.80 -2.40 -1.44
N GLN A 65 17.53 -2.25 -1.15
CA GLN A 65 16.78 -3.18 -0.31
C GLN A 65 15.78 -3.93 -1.17
N LEU A 66 15.66 -5.23 -0.97
CA LEU A 66 14.59 -6.02 -1.56
C LEU A 66 13.24 -5.56 -0.98
N LYS A 67 12.25 -5.30 -1.83
CA LYS A 67 10.96 -4.70 -1.43
C LYS A 67 9.75 -5.60 -1.65
N ALA A 68 9.98 -6.79 -2.18
CA ALA A 68 8.95 -7.71 -2.63
C ALA A 68 9.50 -9.12 -2.70
N ASP A 69 8.60 -10.11 -2.74
CA ASP A 69 8.90 -11.39 -3.36
C ASP A 69 9.37 -11.18 -4.81
N GLY A 70 10.20 -12.08 -5.32
CA GLY A 70 10.59 -12.10 -6.72
C GLY A 70 9.48 -12.65 -7.62
N LEU A 71 9.66 -12.48 -8.92
CA LEU A 71 8.80 -13.00 -9.95
C LEU A 71 9.67 -13.77 -10.95
N LYS A 72 9.33 -15.03 -11.22
CA LYS A 72 9.93 -15.80 -12.30
C LYS A 72 8.91 -15.97 -13.41
N ILE A 73 9.29 -15.64 -14.65
CA ILE A 73 8.42 -15.81 -15.83
C ILE A 73 9.11 -16.67 -16.88
N ASP A 74 8.32 -17.34 -17.72
CA ASP A 74 8.78 -18.25 -18.77
C ASP A 74 8.91 -17.60 -20.17
N GLY A 75 8.60 -16.31 -20.30
CA GLY A 75 8.68 -15.59 -21.56
C GLY A 75 8.70 -14.07 -21.40
N PRO A 76 8.90 -13.31 -22.50
CA PRO A 76 8.91 -11.85 -22.46
C PRO A 76 7.52 -11.32 -22.09
N ALA A 77 7.45 -10.42 -21.11
CA ALA A 77 6.21 -9.79 -20.70
C ALA A 77 6.47 -8.41 -20.10
N LYS A 78 5.45 -7.54 -20.08
CA LYS A 78 5.51 -6.37 -19.21
C LYS A 78 5.16 -6.84 -17.80
N ILE A 79 6.06 -6.63 -16.85
CA ILE A 79 5.88 -7.03 -15.45
C ILE A 79 5.67 -5.78 -14.59
N CYS A 80 4.74 -5.86 -13.65
CA CYS A 80 4.35 -4.75 -12.82
C CYS A 80 4.06 -5.20 -11.39
N ARG A 81 4.29 -4.30 -10.43
CA ARG A 81 3.97 -4.51 -9.03
C ARG A 81 3.55 -3.20 -8.35
N PRO A 82 2.44 -3.18 -7.59
CA PRO A 82 2.12 -2.06 -6.72
C PRO A 82 3.27 -1.76 -5.75
N TYR A 83 3.58 -0.47 -5.55
CA TYR A 83 4.71 -0.03 -4.74
C TYR A 83 4.39 1.23 -3.95
N ARG A 84 3.61 1.08 -2.87
CA ARG A 84 3.18 2.20 -2.03
C ARG A 84 4.35 3.01 -1.45
N ALA A 85 5.47 2.36 -1.16
CA ALA A 85 6.68 2.97 -0.64
C ALA A 85 7.21 4.10 -1.54
N GLY A 86 6.93 4.04 -2.86
CA GLY A 86 7.26 5.10 -3.81
C GLY A 86 6.76 6.48 -3.43
N ARG A 87 5.60 6.54 -2.76
CA ARG A 87 5.00 7.79 -2.29
C ARG A 87 5.75 8.45 -1.13
N PHE A 88 6.65 7.72 -0.48
CA PHE A 88 7.33 8.20 0.71
C PHE A 88 8.79 8.60 0.44
N GLY A 89 9.30 8.52 -0.78
CA GLY A 89 10.70 8.82 -1.10
C GLY A 89 11.55 7.59 -1.40
N TRP A 90 10.94 6.40 -1.46
CA TRP A 90 11.60 5.25 -2.04
C TRP A 90 11.55 5.31 -3.56
N VAL A 91 12.66 4.95 -4.21
CA VAL A 91 12.70 4.72 -5.65
C VAL A 91 12.71 3.21 -5.87
N GLY A 92 11.67 2.70 -6.53
CA GLY A 92 11.53 1.28 -6.87
C GLY A 92 12.08 0.99 -8.26
N GLU A 93 12.93 -0.02 -8.37
CA GLU A 93 13.61 -0.43 -9.60
C GLU A 93 13.54 -1.95 -9.76
N ILE A 94 13.18 -2.40 -10.96
CA ILE A 94 13.09 -3.83 -11.26
C ILE A 94 14.39 -4.29 -11.90
N PHE A 95 14.90 -5.41 -11.39
CA PHE A 95 16.11 -6.06 -11.87
C PHE A 95 15.80 -7.46 -12.37
N GLN A 96 16.58 -7.92 -13.34
CA GLN A 96 16.61 -9.31 -13.79
C GLN A 96 17.86 -10.00 -13.25
N LEU A 97 17.74 -11.23 -12.78
CA LEU A 97 18.89 -12.06 -12.43
C LEU A 97 19.45 -12.71 -13.70
N VAL A 98 20.66 -12.32 -14.10
CA VAL A 98 21.38 -12.84 -15.26
C VAL A 98 22.75 -13.31 -14.80
N ASP A 99 23.07 -14.59 -14.99
CA ASP A 99 24.36 -15.19 -14.60
C ASP A 99 24.77 -14.90 -13.13
N GLY A 100 23.78 -14.89 -12.23
CA GLY A 100 23.99 -14.61 -10.80
C GLY A 100 24.13 -13.13 -10.44
N ALA A 101 24.07 -12.22 -11.42
CA ALA A 101 24.12 -10.77 -11.21
C ALA A 101 22.77 -10.11 -11.51
N TRP A 102 22.42 -9.10 -10.71
CA TRP A 102 21.22 -8.31 -10.93
C TRP A 102 21.45 -7.21 -11.96
N VAL A 103 20.79 -7.32 -13.11
CA VAL A 103 20.83 -6.35 -14.20
C VAL A 103 19.59 -5.46 -14.13
N LYS A 104 19.80 -4.15 -14.03
CA LYS A 104 18.72 -3.16 -13.96
C LYS A 104 17.92 -3.13 -15.26
N LEU A 105 16.59 -3.17 -15.16
CA LEU A 105 15.70 -2.91 -16.28
C LEU A 105 15.28 -1.43 -16.31
N PRO A 106 15.02 -0.86 -17.50
CA PRO A 106 14.29 0.40 -17.61
C PRO A 106 12.95 0.27 -16.89
N THR A 107 12.83 0.97 -15.77
CA THR A 107 11.70 0.86 -14.86
C THR A 107 10.91 2.15 -14.87
N THR A 108 9.60 2.06 -15.06
CA THR A 108 8.66 3.18 -14.99
C THR A 108 7.83 3.08 -13.73
N ALA A 109 7.70 4.18 -13.00
CA ALA A 109 6.81 4.28 -11.85
C ALA A 109 5.70 5.30 -12.16
N ALA A 110 4.45 4.86 -12.09
CA ALA A 110 3.30 5.70 -12.41
C ALA A 110 2.09 5.33 -11.57
N TRP A 111 1.16 6.28 -11.43
CA TRP A 111 -0.18 5.99 -10.94
C TRP A 111 -0.96 5.28 -12.05
N VAL A 112 -1.35 4.04 -11.81
CA VAL A 112 -2.31 3.34 -12.65
C VAL A 112 -3.70 3.78 -12.23
N ALA A 113 -4.49 4.30 -13.16
CA ALA A 113 -5.84 4.80 -12.92
C ALA A 113 -6.84 3.65 -12.74
N ASP A 114 -6.78 2.97 -11.60
CA ASP A 114 -7.88 2.18 -11.06
C ASP A 114 -8.71 3.02 -10.07
N ALA A 115 -9.79 2.46 -9.51
CA ALA A 115 -10.78 3.20 -8.71
C ALA A 115 -10.19 3.96 -7.49
N GLU A 116 -9.03 3.53 -6.99
CA GLU A 116 -8.30 4.19 -5.88
C GLU A 116 -6.95 4.80 -6.32
N GLY A 117 -6.49 4.48 -7.53
CA GLY A 117 -5.15 4.77 -8.01
C GLY A 117 -4.10 3.93 -7.27
N LYS A 118 -3.29 3.15 -7.99
CA LYS A 118 -2.11 2.49 -7.40
C LYS A 118 -0.83 3.06 -7.97
N PHE A 119 0.08 3.50 -7.10
CA PHE A 119 1.44 3.80 -7.52
C PHE A 119 2.15 2.49 -7.80
N THR A 120 2.41 2.23 -9.08
CA THR A 120 2.87 0.94 -9.57
C THR A 120 4.20 1.11 -10.29
N VAL A 121 5.08 0.14 -10.08
CA VAL A 121 6.37 0.07 -10.74
C VAL A 121 6.31 -1.04 -11.78
N CYS A 122 6.67 -0.72 -13.02
CA CYS A 122 6.62 -1.64 -14.15
C CYS A 122 7.94 -1.65 -14.92
N ALA A 123 8.27 -2.77 -15.55
CA ALA A 123 9.39 -2.91 -16.47
C ALA A 123 9.03 -3.88 -17.61
N GLN A 124 9.73 -3.75 -18.74
CA GLN A 124 9.65 -4.74 -19.80
C GLN A 124 10.64 -5.86 -19.51
N ALA A 125 10.14 -7.06 -19.23
CA ALA A 125 10.96 -8.26 -19.13
C ALA A 125 11.29 -8.75 -20.56
N PRO A 126 12.59 -8.81 -20.95
CA PRO A 126 12.97 -9.13 -22.32
C PRO A 126 12.92 -10.62 -22.65
N ALA A 127 12.93 -11.49 -21.64
CA ALA A 127 12.97 -12.95 -21.80
C ALA A 127 12.47 -13.69 -20.55
N ALA A 128 12.45 -15.02 -20.60
CA ALA A 128 12.29 -15.86 -19.43
C ALA A 128 13.38 -15.54 -18.39
N GLY A 129 13.04 -15.59 -17.10
CA GLY A 129 14.01 -15.34 -16.03
C GLY A 129 13.38 -14.98 -14.70
N THR A 130 14.25 -14.70 -13.73
CA THR A 130 13.87 -14.24 -12.39
C THR A 130 14.06 -12.74 -12.29
N TYR A 131 13.06 -12.06 -11.74
CA TYR A 131 12.97 -10.63 -11.60
C TYR A 131 12.67 -10.28 -10.14
N ALA A 132 13.15 -9.13 -9.69
CA ALA A 132 12.90 -8.65 -8.34
C ALA A 132 12.78 -7.13 -8.31
N LEU A 133 11.94 -6.64 -7.40
CA LEU A 133 11.79 -5.22 -7.10
C LEU A 133 12.73 -4.87 -5.95
N PHE A 134 13.76 -4.11 -6.27
CA PHE A 134 14.62 -3.47 -5.30
C PHE A 134 14.23 -2.01 -5.14
N GLY A 135 14.53 -1.42 -3.99
CA GLY A 135 14.36 0.00 -3.81
C GLY A 135 15.43 0.61 -2.93
N TYR A 136 15.72 1.88 -3.20
CA TYR A 136 16.62 2.70 -2.40
C TYR A 136 15.90 3.97 -1.98
N TRP A 137 16.28 4.53 -0.85
CA TRP A 137 15.67 5.75 -0.34
C TRP A 137 16.40 6.96 -0.88
N VAL A 138 15.64 7.94 -1.36
CA VAL A 138 16.13 9.27 -1.66
C VAL A 138 15.38 10.24 -0.76
N LYS A 139 16.12 11.03 0.04
CA LYS A 139 15.52 12.07 0.89
C LYS A 139 14.65 12.98 0.00
N PRO A 140 13.33 13.06 0.21
CA PRO A 140 12.49 13.98 -0.55
C PRO A 140 12.99 15.42 -0.38
N ALA A 141 12.89 16.24 -1.43
CA ALA A 141 13.37 17.63 -1.39
C ALA A 141 12.70 18.45 -0.25
N ASP A 142 11.45 18.15 0.06
CA ASP A 142 10.64 18.83 1.09
C ASP A 142 10.70 18.14 2.47
N TYR A 143 11.61 17.18 2.67
CA TYR A 143 11.73 16.49 3.96
C TYR A 143 12.34 17.41 5.02
N VAL A 144 11.53 17.78 6.02
CA VAL A 144 12.00 18.44 7.25
C VAL A 144 12.42 17.35 8.24
N GLU A 145 13.71 17.30 8.56
CA GLU A 145 14.24 16.38 9.55
C GLU A 145 13.71 16.74 10.94
N PRO A 146 13.01 15.82 11.63
CA PRO A 146 12.51 16.11 12.96
C PRO A 146 13.69 16.38 13.88
N GLN A 147 13.71 17.55 14.53
CA GLN A 147 14.74 17.85 15.52
C GLN A 147 14.55 16.90 16.70
N VAL A 148 15.51 16.00 16.91
CA VAL A 148 15.58 15.18 18.11
C VAL A 148 15.91 16.11 19.26
N PHE A 149 14.90 16.49 20.03
CA PHE A 149 15.12 17.12 21.32
C PHE A 149 15.67 16.04 22.26
N GLU A 150 16.98 16.03 22.47
CA GLU A 150 17.57 15.29 23.59
C GLU A 150 17.00 15.88 24.88
N VAL A 151 16.07 15.15 25.52
CA VAL A 151 15.64 15.46 26.88
C VAL A 151 16.79 15.08 27.81
N ILE A 152 17.69 16.03 28.07
CA ILE A 152 18.69 15.89 29.12
C ILE A 152 17.95 15.97 30.46
N ILE A 153 17.59 14.81 31.03
CA ILE A 153 17.12 14.74 32.41
C ILE A 153 18.35 14.94 33.31
N ARG A 154 18.57 16.17 33.81
CA ARG A 154 19.42 16.36 34.99
C ARG A 154 18.66 15.84 36.20
N VAL A 155 19.20 14.81 36.84
CA VAL A 155 18.82 14.42 38.19
C VAL A 155 19.69 15.26 39.13
N GLU A 156 19.08 16.22 39.82
CA GLU A 156 19.68 16.89 40.98
C GLU A 156 19.44 16.09 42.26
#